data_AF-A0A2J0N226-F1
#
_entry.id   AF-A0A2J0N226-F1
#
_cell.length_a   1.000
_cell.length_b   1.000
_cell.length_c   1.000
_cell.angle_alpha   90.00
_cell.angle_beta   90.00
_cell.angle_gamma   90.00
#
_symmetry.space_group_name_H-M   'P 1'
#
loop_
_entity.id
_entity.type
_entity.pdbx_description
1 polymer ?
#
loop_
_entity_poly.entity_id
_entity_poly.type
_entity_poly.pdbx_seq_one_letter_code
_entity_poly.pdbx_strand_id
1 'polypeptide(L)'
;MFSFAAITPHPPIIIPTIGGKDDLKKVKKTIEAMEKLREKLERARPETLILISPHGPVGFKEMGLVKSEVLTGDLSMFGDFASKFSF
;
A
#
# COMPACT_ATOMS: atom_id res chain seq x y z
N MET A 1 -11.58 -19.15 2.70
CA MET A 1 -11.45 -19.27 1.23
C MET A 1 -10.94 -17.93 0.71
N PHE A 2 -9.99 -17.91 -0.24
CA PHE A 2 -9.54 -16.66 -0.84
C PHE A 2 -10.63 -16.08 -1.75
N SER A 3 -11.07 -14.85 -1.50
CA SER A 3 -12.09 -14.16 -2.31
C SER A 3 -11.50 -13.14 -3.27
N PHE A 4 -10.24 -12.76 -3.09
CA PHE A 4 -9.57 -11.73 -3.87
C PHE A 4 -8.05 -11.89 -3.84
N ALA A 5 -7.38 -11.52 -4.92
CA ALA A 5 -5.92 -11.41 -5.00
C ALA A 5 -5.53 -10.33 -6.02
N ALA A 6 -4.44 -9.61 -5.74
CA ALA A 6 -3.91 -8.61 -6.64
C ALA A 6 -2.41 -8.43 -6.46
N ILE A 7 -1.74 -7.99 -7.52
CA ILE A 7 -0.34 -7.56 -7.51
C ILE A 7 -0.33 -6.10 -7.97
N THR A 8 0.26 -5.22 -7.18
CA THR A 8 0.22 -3.78 -7.43
C THR A 8 1.60 -3.16 -7.26
N PRO A 9 1.92 -2.12 -8.05
CA PRO A 9 2.99 -1.22 -7.66
C PRO A 9 2.54 -0.42 -6.43
N HIS A 10 3.49 0.10 -5.65
CA HIS A 10 3.24 0.93 -4.46
C HIS A 10 4.19 2.14 -4.39
N PRO A 11 4.39 2.91 -5.49
CA PRO A 11 5.34 4.00 -5.50
C PRO A 11 4.80 5.18 -4.67
N PRO A 12 5.59 5.77 -3.76
CA PRO A 12 5.15 6.91 -2.94
C PRO A 12 4.62 8.11 -3.74
N ILE A 13 5.09 8.30 -4.97
CA ILE A 13 4.75 9.43 -5.85
C ILE A 13 3.26 9.52 -6.23
N ILE A 14 2.48 8.44 -6.05
CA ILE A 14 1.02 8.48 -6.30
C ILE A 14 0.24 9.12 -5.14
N ILE A 15 0.90 9.40 -4.01
CA ILE A 15 0.28 10.00 -2.82
C ILE A 15 0.32 11.52 -2.96
N PRO A 16 -0.82 12.25 -2.84
CA PRO A 16 -0.86 13.70 -3.09
C PRO A 16 0.02 14.57 -2.19
N THR A 17 0.36 14.10 -1.00
CA THR A 17 1.26 14.79 -0.06
C THR A 17 2.74 14.61 -0.41
N ILE A 18 3.06 13.68 -1.32
CA ILE A 18 4.42 13.35 -1.75
C ILE A 18 4.64 13.77 -3.21
N GLY A 19 3.78 13.32 -4.12
CA GLY A 19 3.85 13.65 -5.54
C GLY A 19 3.29 15.04 -5.84
N GLY A 20 4.03 15.86 -6.58
CA GLY A 20 3.54 17.16 -7.04
C GLY A 20 2.44 17.02 -8.11
N LYS A 21 1.74 18.13 -8.40
CA LYS A 21 0.65 18.15 -9.42
C LYS A 21 1.08 17.55 -10.76
N ASP A 22 2.30 17.82 -11.21
CA ASP A 22 2.79 17.32 -12.48
C ASP A 22 3.23 15.86 -12.43
N ASP A 23 3.67 15.37 -11.27
CA ASP A 23 3.96 13.95 -11.07
C ASP A 23 2.68 13.12 -11.09
N LEU A 24 1.66 13.56 -10.34
CA LEU A 24 0.34 12.91 -10.30
C LEU A 24 -0.31 12.82 -11.69
N LYS A 25 -0.12 13.85 -12.54
CA LYS A 25 -0.55 13.79 -13.94
C LYS A 25 0.18 12.70 -14.73
N LYS A 26 1.49 12.55 -14.56
CA LYS A 26 2.29 11.52 -15.25
C LYS A 26 1.90 10.11 -14.83
N VAL A 27 1.57 9.90 -13.55
CA VAL A 27 1.19 8.59 -13.00
C VAL A 27 -0.34 8.37 -12.93
N LYS A 28 -1.14 9.20 -13.61
CA LYS A 28 -2.61 9.15 -13.59
C LYS A 28 -3.18 7.76 -13.85
N LYS A 29 -2.62 7.01 -14.82
CA LYS A 29 -3.07 5.64 -15.13
C LYS A 29 -2.88 4.68 -13.95
N THR A 30 -1.79 4.83 -13.20
CA THR A 30 -1.52 4.02 -11.99
C THR A 30 -2.53 4.37 -10.90
N ILE A 31 -2.79 5.66 -10.66
CA ILE A 31 -3.80 6.11 -9.69
C ILE A 31 -5.19 5.53 -10.05
N GLU A 32 -5.62 5.68 -11.29
CA GLU A 32 -6.91 5.14 -11.76
C GLU A 32 -7.01 3.61 -11.65
N ALA A 33 -5.90 2.90 -11.86
CA ALA A 33 -5.86 1.44 -11.67
C ALA A 33 -5.98 1.06 -10.19
N MET A 34 -5.32 1.79 -9.29
CA MET A 34 -5.43 1.59 -7.84
C MET A 34 -6.85 1.88 -7.34
N GLU A 35 -7.51 2.91 -7.85
CA GLU A 35 -8.91 3.23 -7.55
C GLU A 35 -9.87 2.10 -7.97
N LYS A 36 -9.70 1.57 -9.19
CA LYS A 36 -10.46 0.41 -9.66
C LYS A 36 -10.20 -0.84 -8.82
N LEU A 37 -8.97 -1.00 -8.33
CA LEU A 37 -8.63 -2.10 -7.45
C LEU A 37 -9.32 -1.97 -6.09
N ARG A 38 -9.33 -0.76 -5.50
CA ARG A 38 -10.07 -0.46 -4.27
C ARG A 38 -11.51 -0.92 -4.40
N GLU A 39 -12.21 -0.51 -5.46
CA GLU A 39 -13.61 -0.89 -5.67
C GLU A 39 -13.81 -2.41 -5.75
N LYS A 40 -12.87 -3.15 -6.37
CA LYS A 40 -12.96 -4.61 -6.46
C LYS A 40 -12.70 -5.28 -5.11
N LEU A 41 -11.74 -4.78 -4.34
CA LEU A 41 -11.43 -5.26 -3.00
C LEU A 41 -12.62 -5.02 -2.04
N GLU A 42 -13.21 -3.83 -2.08
CA GLU A 42 -14.40 -3.47 -1.30
C GLU A 42 -15.59 -4.38 -1.63
N ARG A 43 -15.81 -4.71 -2.91
CA ARG A 43 -16.86 -5.64 -3.32
C ARG A 43 -16.60 -7.07 -2.84
N ALA A 44 -15.34 -7.50 -2.80
CA ALA A 44 -14.97 -8.84 -2.32
C ALA A 44 -15.12 -9.01 -0.80
N ARG A 45 -15.20 -7.90 -0.04
CA ARG A 45 -15.43 -7.85 1.41
C ARG A 45 -14.65 -8.92 2.20
N PRO A 46 -13.31 -9.01 2.06
CA PRO A 46 -12.55 -9.99 2.82
C PRO A 46 -12.57 -9.64 4.32
N GLU A 47 -12.70 -10.66 5.16
CA GLU A 47 -12.58 -10.51 6.62
C GLU A 47 -11.12 -10.33 7.07
N THR A 48 -10.16 -10.69 6.22
CA THR A 48 -8.72 -10.60 6.52
C THR A 48 -7.94 -10.28 5.26
N LEU A 49 -7.02 -9.32 5.36
CA LEU A 49 -6.08 -8.98 4.30
C LEU A 49 -4.69 -9.54 4.64
N ILE A 50 -4.09 -10.26 3.71
CA ILE A 50 -2.69 -10.69 3.80
C ILE A 50 -1.86 -9.77 2.89
N LEU A 51 -1.01 -8.93 3.49
CA LEU A 51 -0.12 -8.04 2.74
C LEU A 51 1.27 -8.67 2.64
N ILE A 52 1.76 -8.83 1.41
CA ILE A 52 3.11 -9.30 1.13
C ILE A 52 3.91 -8.12 0.59
N SER A 53 5.01 -7.77 1.27
CA SER A 53 5.83 -6.59 0.95
C SER A 53 7.32 -6.90 1.14
N PRO A 54 8.21 -6.34 0.30
CA PRO A 54 9.65 -6.50 0.47
C PRO A 54 10.23 -5.64 1.61
N HIS A 55 9.40 -4.86 2.32
CA HIS A 55 9.86 -3.93 3.36
C HIS A 55 9.82 -4.50 4.80
N GLY A 56 9.44 -5.77 4.97
CA GLY A 56 9.53 -6.46 6.25
C GLY A 56 10.91 -7.09 6.49
N PRO A 57 11.08 -7.89 7.57
CA PRO A 57 12.25 -8.74 7.73
C PRO A 57 12.36 -9.72 6.54
N VAL A 58 13.46 -9.64 5.79
CA VAL A 58 13.72 -10.50 4.64
C VAL A 58 14.95 -11.36 4.92
N GLY A 59 14.79 -12.68 4.82
CA GLY A 59 15.89 -13.65 4.83
C GLY A 59 16.04 -14.29 3.45
N PHE A 60 17.25 -14.73 3.10
CA PHE A 60 17.53 -15.29 1.76
C PHE A 60 16.70 -16.55 1.43
N LYS A 61 16.33 -17.33 2.45
CA LYS A 61 15.50 -18.55 2.32
C LYS A 61 14.29 -18.54 3.24
N GLU A 62 13.91 -17.37 3.76
CA GLU A 62 12.93 -17.25 4.83
C GLU A 62 11.98 -16.09 4.55
N MET A 63 10.71 -16.29 4.92
CA MET A 63 9.72 -15.21 4.94
C MET A 63 9.50 -14.78 6.39
N GLY A 64 9.70 -13.50 6.67
CA GLY A 64 9.30 -12.91 7.93
C GLY A 64 7.77 -12.80 8.02
N LEU A 65 7.20 -13.19 9.15
CA LEU A 65 5.81 -12.88 9.48
C LEU A 65 5.79 -11.80 10.56
N VAL A 66 5.23 -10.65 10.23
CA VAL A 66 4.98 -9.59 11.21
C VAL A 66 3.57 -9.77 11.76
N LYS A 67 3.47 -9.97 13.07
CA LYS A 67 2.19 -9.99 13.81
C LYS A 67 2.26 -8.90 14.88
N SER A 68 1.35 -7.94 14.78
CA SER A 68 1.15 -6.91 15.80
C SER A 68 -0.34 -6.74 16.02
N GLU A 69 -0.73 -6.39 17.24
CA GLU A 69 -2.12 -5.98 17.53
C GLU A 69 -2.43 -4.62 16.92
N VAL A 70 -1.42 -3.74 16.83
CA VAL A 70 -1.51 -2.41 16.23
C VAL A 70 -0.34 -2.20 15.28
N LEU A 71 -0.62 -1.79 14.04
CA LEU A 71 0.41 -1.42 13.07
C LEU A 71 0.47 0.09 12.93
N THR A 72 1.64 0.68 13.16
CA THR A 72 1.86 2.13 13.04
C THR A 72 2.92 2.45 11.99
N GLY A 73 2.85 3.65 11.41
CA GLY A 73 3.82 4.10 10.42
C GLY A 73 3.57 5.53 9.93
N ASP A 74 4.51 6.04 9.15
CA ASP A 74 4.42 7.35 8.51
C ASP A 74 5.11 7.36 7.15
N LEU A 75 5.05 8.51 6.48
CA LEU A 75 5.63 8.73 5.14
C LEU A 75 6.81 9.71 5.19
N SER A 76 7.43 9.90 6.35
CA SER A 76 8.49 10.89 6.56
C SER A 76 9.72 10.63 5.69
N MET A 77 10.03 9.36 5.40
CA MET A 77 11.10 8.96 4.47
C MET A 77 10.90 9.49 3.04
N PHE A 78 9.68 9.90 2.69
CA PHE A 78 9.33 10.46 1.39
C PHE A 78 8.98 11.95 1.45
N GLY A 79 9.24 12.62 2.58
CA GLY A 79 9.02 14.05 2.76
C GLY A 79 7.63 14.45 3.28
N ASP A 80 6.76 13.48 3.57
CA ASP A 80 5.47 13.75 4.23
C ASP A 80 5.60 13.54 5.75
N PHE A 81 5.78 14.65 6.46
CA PHE A 81 5.91 14.67 7.92
C PHE A 81 4.55 14.77 8.64
N ALA A 82 3.46 14.97 7.92
CA ALA A 82 2.13 15.20 8.47
C ALA A 82 1.34 13.89 8.60
N SER A 83 1.46 12.98 7.64
CA SER A 83 0.71 11.73 7.64
C SER A 83 1.26 10.75 8.67
N LYS A 84 0.43 10.41 9.66
CA LYS A 84 0.66 9.35 10.66
C LYS A 84 -0.47 8.33 10.59
N PHE A 85 -0.14 7.04 10.63
CA PHE A 85 -1.09 5.95 10.54
C PHE A 85 -1.03 5.03 11.77
N SER A 86 -2.19 4.51 12.15
CA SER A 86 -2.37 3.47 13.14
C SER A 86 -3.54 2.59 12.68
N PHE A 87 -3.29 1.28 12.55
CA PHE A 87 -4.26 0.27 12.13
C PHE A 87 -4.42 -0.77 13.22
#